data_AF-A0A958KH53-F1
#
_entry.id   AF-A0A958KH53-F1
#
_cell.length_a   1.000
_cell.length_b   1.000
_cell.length_c   1.000
_cell.angle_alpha   90.00
_cell.angle_beta   90.00
_cell.angle_gamma   90.00
#
_symmetry.space_group_name_H-M   'P 1'
#
loop_
_entity.id
_entity.type
_entity.pdbx_description
1 polymer ?
#
loop_
_entity_poly.entity_id
_entity_poly.type
_entity_poly.pdbx_seq_one_letter_code
_entity_poly.pdbx_strand_id
1 'polypeptide(L)'
;MEETSKKIITVSFLVAAGLAALIVRVLLETAAGAVGFMAKYYALDLVQHGIPVGVGLLTFILLQFNSKVVAWADEVVLEVSKVVWPSQRDTIAGAITACAMLLLAGVVLGLFDWASTTIVGILIK
;
A
#
# COMPACT_ATOMS: atom_id res chain seq x y z
N MET A 1 14.15 -22.41 -12.90
CA MET A 1 13.36 -21.51 -12.02
C MET A 1 14.20 -20.32 -11.53
N GLU A 2 15.49 -20.50 -11.20
CA GLU A 2 16.37 -19.38 -10.78
C GLU A 2 16.41 -18.18 -11.75
N GLU A 3 16.57 -18.42 -13.05
CA GLU A 3 16.60 -17.34 -14.06
C GLU A 3 15.27 -16.56 -14.12
N THR A 4 14.15 -17.24 -13.93
CA THR A 4 12.81 -16.63 -13.94
C THR A 4 12.60 -15.77 -12.69
N SER A 5 13.02 -16.25 -11.51
CA SER A 5 12.93 -15.49 -10.25
C SER A 5 13.77 -14.21 -10.32
N LYS A 6 15.01 -14.28 -10.83
CA LYS A 6 15.88 -13.10 -11.00
C LYS A 6 15.25 -12.03 -11.91
N LYS A 7 14.59 -12.45 -12.99
CA LYS A 7 13.87 -11.55 -13.89
C LYS A 7 12.67 -10.89 -13.18
N ILE A 8 11.89 -11.65 -12.42
CA ILE A 8 10.75 -11.14 -11.65
C ILE A 8 11.20 -10.11 -10.60
N ILE A 9 12.29 -10.38 -9.88
CA ILE A 9 12.86 -9.48 -8.86
C ILE A 9 13.31 -8.17 -9.50
N THR A 10 14.07 -8.25 -10.60
CA THR A 10 14.58 -7.06 -11.30
C THR A 10 13.44 -6.19 -11.85
N VAL A 11 12.41 -6.81 -12.43
CA VAL A 11 11.21 -6.10 -12.90
C VAL A 11 10.46 -5.47 -11.72
N SER A 12 10.31 -6.18 -10.60
CA SER A 12 9.65 -5.66 -9.39
C SER A 12 10.38 -4.44 -8.81
N PHE A 13 11.71 -4.47 -8.77
CA PHE A 13 12.51 -3.31 -8.33
C PHE A 13 12.45 -2.15 -9.30
N LEU A 14 12.39 -2.42 -10.62
CA LEU A 14 12.20 -1.38 -11.62
C LEU A 14 10.83 -0.70 -11.47
N VAL A 15 9.77 -1.47 -11.23
CA VAL A 15 8.42 -0.94 -10.97
C VAL A 15 8.40 -0.13 -9.68
N ALA A 16 9.02 -0.63 -8.61
CA ALA A 16 9.13 0.09 -7.33
C ALA A 16 9.87 1.43 -7.49
N ALA A 17 10.97 1.44 -8.25
CA ALA A 17 11.71 2.65 -8.58
C ALA A 17 10.87 3.65 -9.42
N GLY A 18 10.11 3.16 -10.39
CA GLY A 18 9.19 3.97 -11.18
C GLY A 18 8.07 4.58 -10.33
N LEU A 19 7.50 3.81 -9.40
CA LEU A 19 6.50 4.30 -8.44
C LEU A 19 7.09 5.33 -7.49
N ALA A 20 8.30 5.12 -6.99
CA ALA A 20 9.00 6.11 -6.16
C ALA A 20 9.21 7.43 -6.91
N ALA A 21 9.62 7.38 -8.17
CA ALA A 21 9.73 8.57 -9.02
C ALA A 21 8.37 9.27 -9.20
N LEU A 22 7.30 8.50 -9.43
CA LEU A 22 5.95 9.05 -9.56
C LEU A 22 5.48 9.73 -8.27
N ILE A 23 5.66 9.08 -7.13
CA ILE A 23 5.30 9.63 -5.82
C ILE A 23 6.03 10.95 -5.57
N VAL A 24 7.35 10.99 -5.82
CA VAL A 24 8.14 12.21 -5.67
C VAL A 24 7.66 13.32 -6.61
N ARG A 25 7.32 12.98 -7.86
CA ARG A 25 6.76 13.95 -8.81
C ARG A 25 5.44 14.53 -8.29
N VAL A 26 4.51 13.69 -7.84
CA VAL A 26 3.20 14.13 -7.32
C VAL A 26 3.37 14.98 -6.06
N LEU A 27 4.31 14.61 -5.17
CA LEU A 27 4.63 15.39 -3.98
C LEU A 27 5.20 16.77 -4.35
N LEU A 28 6.11 16.85 -5.32
CA LEU A 28 6.67 18.12 -5.79
C LEU A 28 5.60 19.01 -6.44
N GLU A 29 4.73 18.44 -7.26
CA GLU A 29 3.62 19.17 -7.89
C GLU A 29 2.64 19.72 -6.85
N THR A 30 2.28 18.89 -5.86
CA THR A 30 1.40 19.30 -4.76
C THR A 30 2.05 20.37 -3.88
N ALA A 31 3.35 20.23 -3.58
CA ALA A 31 4.10 21.20 -2.80
C ALA A 31 4.27 22.54 -3.54
N ALA A 32 4.46 22.51 -4.86
CA ALA A 32 4.52 23.71 -5.70
C ALA A 32 3.17 24.44 -5.75
N GLY A 33 2.05 23.69 -5.77
CA GLY A 33 0.71 24.27 -5.69
C GLY A 33 0.37 24.88 -4.33
N ALA A 34 0.90 24.32 -3.24
CA ALA A 34 0.60 24.76 -1.86
C ALA A 34 1.54 25.87 -1.35
N VAL A 35 2.80 25.91 -1.79
CA VAL A 35 3.83 26.82 -1.25
C VAL A 35 4.51 27.61 -2.36
N GLY A 36 4.33 28.93 -2.36
CA GLY A 36 4.83 29.83 -3.41
C GLY A 36 6.36 29.84 -3.59
N PHE A 37 7.14 29.51 -2.55
CA PHE A 37 8.59 29.32 -2.68
C PHE A 37 8.94 28.11 -3.55
N MET A 38 8.20 27.00 -3.41
CA MET A 38 8.46 25.77 -4.19
C MET A 38 8.01 25.88 -5.64
N ALA A 39 7.01 26.71 -5.94
CA ALA A 39 6.61 27.01 -7.31
C ALA A 39 7.78 27.55 -8.16
N LYS A 40 8.66 28.35 -7.57
CA LYS A 40 9.81 28.95 -8.27
C LYS A 40 10.91 27.93 -8.59
N TYR A 41 11.10 26.93 -7.72
CA TYR A 41 12.06 25.83 -7.97
C TYR A 41 11.48 24.78 -8.91
N TYR A 42 10.18 24.50 -8.81
CA TYR A 42 9.50 23.55 -9.70
C TYR A 42 9.44 24.05 -11.16
N ALA A 43 9.47 25.37 -11.38
CA ALA A 43 9.56 25.97 -12.71
C ALA A 43 10.88 25.67 -13.46
N LEU A 44 11.89 25.12 -12.77
CA LEU A 44 13.11 24.65 -13.42
C LEU A 44 12.89 23.22 -13.93
N ASP A 45 13.04 23.01 -15.25
CA ASP A 45 12.89 21.68 -15.88
C ASP A 45 13.76 20.59 -15.21
N LEU A 46 14.96 20.98 -14.75
CA LEU A 46 15.90 20.11 -14.05
C LEU A 46 15.34 19.60 -12.71
N VAL A 47 14.61 20.44 -11.97
CA VAL A 47 14.04 20.08 -10.66
C VAL A 47 12.76 19.27 -10.88
N GLN A 48 11.94 19.68 -11.85
CA GLN A 48 10.67 19.02 -12.17
C GLN A 48 10.86 17.57 -12.61
N HIS A 49 11.89 17.28 -13.42
CA HIS A 49 12.10 15.95 -13.99
C HIS A 49 13.32 15.23 -13.39
N GLY A 50 14.38 15.97 -13.07
CA GLY A 50 15.63 15.40 -12.58
C GLY A 50 15.54 14.85 -11.15
N ILE A 51 14.80 15.50 -10.25
CA ILE A 51 14.64 14.99 -8.88
C ILE A 51 13.81 13.69 -8.87
N PRO A 52 12.63 13.61 -9.52
CA PRO A 52 11.87 12.36 -9.59
C PRO A 52 12.67 11.21 -10.21
N VAL A 53 13.34 11.45 -11.35
CA VAL A 53 14.12 10.43 -12.05
C VAL A 53 15.35 10.02 -11.23
N GLY A 54 16.03 10.99 -10.61
CA GLY A 54 17.18 10.74 -9.74
C GLY A 54 16.81 9.89 -8.53
N VAL A 55 15.70 10.20 -7.86
CA VAL A 55 15.21 9.40 -6.72
C VAL A 55 14.79 8.00 -7.17
N GLY A 56 14.12 7.86 -8.31
CA GLY A 56 13.79 6.55 -8.87
C GLY A 56 15.05 5.71 -9.14
N LEU A 57 16.05 6.29 -9.81
CA LEU A 57 17.30 5.61 -10.13
C LEU A 57 18.09 5.24 -8.87
N LEU A 58 18.19 6.13 -7.88
CA LEU A 58 18.79 5.84 -6.59
C LEU A 58 18.08 4.70 -5.87
N THR A 59 16.74 4.71 -5.88
CA THR A 59 15.92 3.65 -5.28
C THR A 59 16.22 2.30 -5.94
N PHE A 60 16.30 2.26 -7.27
CA PHE A 60 16.65 1.04 -8.01
C PHE A 60 18.04 0.52 -7.63
N ILE A 61 19.05 1.39 -7.59
CA ILE A 61 20.43 1.03 -7.21
C ILE A 61 20.46 0.47 -5.79
N LEU A 62 19.85 1.16 -4.83
CA LEU A 62 19.85 0.73 -3.43
C LEU A 62 19.17 -0.64 -3.24
N LEU A 63 18.11 -0.93 -4.00
CA LEU A 63 17.42 -2.21 -3.95
C LEU A 63 18.24 -3.32 -4.65
N GLN A 64 18.79 -3.05 -5.84
CA GLN A 64 19.47 -4.06 -6.66
C GLN A 64 20.85 -4.46 -6.10
N PHE A 65 21.60 -3.53 -5.51
CA PHE A 65 22.95 -3.80 -5.01
C PHE A 65 22.98 -4.29 -3.56
N ASN A 66 21.84 -4.28 -2.85
CA ASN A 66 21.77 -4.76 -1.47
C ASN A 66 21.46 -6.27 -1.44
N SER A 67 22.48 -7.07 -1.14
CA SER A 67 22.37 -8.54 -1.11
C SER A 67 21.33 -9.06 -0.12
N LYS A 68 21.08 -8.35 0.98
CA LYS A 68 20.03 -8.73 1.95
C LYS A 68 18.63 -8.56 1.36
N VAL A 69 18.42 -7.48 0.60
CA VAL A 69 17.13 -7.18 -0.03
C VAL A 69 16.86 -8.13 -1.18
N VAL A 70 17.90 -8.45 -1.97
CA VAL A 70 17.79 -9.44 -3.06
C VAL A 70 17.48 -10.84 -2.51
N ALA A 71 18.14 -11.26 -1.43
CA ALA A 71 17.86 -12.55 -0.79
C ALA A 71 16.41 -12.61 -0.25
N TRP A 72 15.96 -11.55 0.42
CA TRP A 72 14.57 -11.44 0.87
C TRP A 72 13.58 -11.48 -0.28
N ALA A 73 13.86 -10.80 -1.39
CA ALA A 73 12.98 -10.78 -2.56
C ALA A 73 12.85 -12.16 -3.21
N ASP A 74 13.93 -12.97 -3.19
CA ASP A 74 13.90 -14.34 -3.69
C ASP A 74 13.01 -15.25 -2.83
N GLU A 75 13.08 -15.11 -1.51
CA GLU A 75 12.17 -15.80 -0.58
C GLU A 75 10.70 -15.41 -0.83
N VAL A 76 10.42 -14.11 -1.03
CA VAL A 76 9.07 -13.63 -1.33
C VAL A 76 8.54 -14.22 -2.63
N VAL A 77 9.34 -14.24 -3.70
CA VAL A 77 8.92 -14.84 -4.98
C VAL A 77 8.63 -16.33 -4.82
N LEU A 78 9.45 -17.03 -4.02
CA LEU A 78 9.27 -18.44 -3.73
C LEU A 78 7.97 -18.68 -2.93
N GLU A 79 7.67 -17.87 -1.93
CA GLU A 79 6.41 -17.99 -1.17
C GLU A 79 5.19 -17.61 -2.00
N VAL A 80 5.26 -16.53 -2.79
CA VAL A 80 4.17 -16.13 -3.69
C VAL A 80 3.88 -17.22 -4.72
N SER A 81 4.89 -17.96 -5.18
CA SER A 81 4.69 -19.09 -6.09
C SER A 81 3.88 -20.25 -5.48
N LYS A 82 3.84 -20.34 -4.15
CA LYS A 82 3.04 -21.33 -3.41
C LYS A 82 1.62 -20.83 -3.12
N VAL A 83 1.35 -19.54 -3.27
CA VAL A 83 0.03 -18.96 -3.01
C VAL A 83 -0.94 -19.46 -4.07
N VAL A 84 -1.88 -20.31 -3.64
CA VAL A 84 -3.00 -20.74 -4.48
C VAL A 84 -4.10 -19.69 -4.35
N TRP A 85 -4.41 -19.03 -5.47
CA TRP A 85 -5.49 -18.06 -5.49
C TRP A 85 -6.84 -18.76 -5.27
N PRO A 86 -7.70 -18.26 -4.35
CA PRO A 86 -8.97 -18.88 -4.04
C PRO A 86 -9.90 -18.84 -5.26
N SER A 87 -10.74 -19.87 -5.40
CA SER A 87 -11.76 -19.88 -6.45
C SER A 87 -12.84 -18.84 -6.15
N GLN A 88 -13.56 -18.36 -7.18
CA GLN A 88 -14.64 -17.38 -7.00
C GLN A 88 -15.66 -17.82 -5.95
N ARG A 89 -15.93 -19.13 -5.86
CA ARG A 89 -16.84 -19.71 -4.87
C ARG A 89 -16.31 -19.53 -3.45
N ASP A 90 -15.02 -19.74 -3.23
CA ASP A 90 -14.40 -19.62 -1.91
C ASP A 90 -14.33 -18.15 -1.48
N THR A 91 -14.06 -17.24 -2.42
CA THR A 91 -14.11 -15.79 -2.18
C THR A 91 -15.50 -15.32 -1.79
N ILE A 92 -16.55 -15.79 -2.49
CA ILE A 92 -17.95 -15.44 -2.16
C ILE A 92 -18.34 -16.03 -0.80
N ALA A 93 -17.97 -17.27 -0.51
CA ALA A 93 -18.25 -17.90 0.78
C ALA A 93 -17.56 -17.14 1.94
N GLY A 94 -16.31 -16.72 1.74
CA GLY A 94 -15.57 -15.88 2.68
C GLY A 94 -16.22 -14.51 2.90
N ALA A 95 -16.69 -13.86 1.83
CA ALA A 95 -17.37 -12.58 1.95
C ALA A 95 -18.71 -12.69 2.70
N ILE A 96 -19.51 -13.71 2.40
CA ILE A 96 -20.80 -13.95 3.08
C ILE A 96 -20.58 -14.22 4.57
N THR A 97 -19.57 -15.02 4.93
CA THR A 97 -19.26 -15.31 6.34
C THR A 97 -18.80 -14.07 7.10
N ALA A 98 -17.97 -13.23 6.48
CA ALA A 98 -17.57 -11.94 7.07
C ALA A 98 -18.79 -11.02 7.29
N CYS A 99 -19.68 -10.89 6.29
CA CYS A 99 -20.91 -10.09 6.42
C CYS A 99 -21.84 -10.63 7.52
N ALA A 100 -22.00 -11.95 7.63
CA ALA A 100 -22.83 -12.55 8.67
C ALA A 100 -22.29 -12.29 10.08
N MET A 101 -20.97 -12.43 10.29
CA MET A 101 -20.34 -12.10 11.57
C MET A 101 -20.47 -10.61 11.91
N LEU A 102 -20.36 -9.74 10.91
CA LEU A 102 -20.50 -8.30 11.09
C LEU A 102 -21.94 -7.91 11.48
N LEU A 103 -22.95 -8.55 10.88
CA LEU A 103 -24.35 -8.36 11.27
C LEU A 103 -24.61 -8.84 12.70
N LEU A 104 -24.08 -10.00 13.09
CA LEU A 104 -24.21 -10.52 14.46
C LEU A 104 -23.54 -9.59 15.48
N ALA A 105 -22.32 -9.12 15.19
CA ALA A 105 -21.62 -8.16 16.04
C ALA A 105 -22.40 -6.84 16.15
N GLY A 106 -22.98 -6.36 15.05
CA GLY A 106 -23.83 -5.17 15.02
C GLY A 106 -25.09 -5.31 15.89
N VAL A 107 -25.74 -6.48 15.88
CA VAL A 107 -26.91 -6.74 16.73
C VAL A 107 -26.54 -6.74 18.20
N VAL A 108 -25.45 -7.41 18.59
CA VAL A 108 -25.01 -7.47 19.99
C VAL A 108 -24.62 -6.08 20.51
N LEU A 109 -23.83 -5.32 19.74
CA LEU A 109 -23.46 -3.96 20.10
C LEU A 109 -24.68 -3.04 20.16
N GLY A 110 -25.61 -3.15 19.21
CA GLY A 110 -26.84 -2.36 19.22
C GLY A 110 -27.73 -2.66 20.44
N LEU A 111 -27.84 -3.91 20.86
CA LEU A 111 -28.54 -4.28 22.09
C LEU A 111 -27.86 -3.73 23.35
N PHE A 112 -26.53 -3.77 23.38
CA PHE A 112 -25.76 -3.18 24.48
C PHE A 112 -25.96 -1.66 24.55
N ASP A 113 -25.89 -0.95 23.43
CA ASP A 113 -26.10 0.50 23.36
C ASP A 113 -27.52 0.89 23.80
N TRP A 114 -28.53 0.11 23.39
CA TRP A 114 -29.90 0.32 23.82
C TRP A 114 -30.11 0.09 25.33
N ALA A 115 -29.52 -0.98 25.87
CA ALA A 115 -29.58 -1.28 27.31
C ALA A 115 -28.86 -0.19 28.12
N SER A 116 -27.67 0.23 27.67
CA SER A 116 -26.90 1.32 28.28
C SER A 116 -27.69 2.63 28.31
N THR A 117 -28.32 3.00 27.18
CA THR A 117 -29.16 4.20 27.10
C THR A 117 -30.35 4.15 28.06
N THR A 118 -30.99 2.98 28.19
CA THR A 118 -32.11 2.79 29.11
C THR A 118 -31.68 2.91 30.57
N ILE A 119 -30.55 2.31 30.96
CA ILE A 119 -30.01 2.39 32.33
C ILE A 119 -29.63 3.83 32.68
N VAL A 120 -28.91 4.53 31.79
CA VAL A 120 -28.55 5.94 32.00
C VAL A 120 -29.79 6.83 32.07
N GLY A 121 -30.78 6.58 31.20
CA GLY A 121 -32.05 7.30 31.22
C GLY A 121 -32.88 7.11 32.50
N ILE A 122 -32.77 5.96 33.16
CA ILE A 122 -33.38 5.71 34.47
C ILE A 122 -32.58 6.38 35.59
N LEU A 123 -31.24 6.43 35.51
CA LEU A 123 -30.38 7.00 36.55
C LEU A 123 -30.40 8.54 36.59
N ILE A 124 -30.57 9.19 35.43
CA ILE A 124 -30.64 10.65 35.32
C ILE A 124 -32.02 11.20 35.72
N LYS A 125 -33.05 10.34 35.76
CA LYS A 125 -34.39 10.68 36.24
C LYS A 125 -34.54 10.44 37.74
#